data_AF-A0ABD0R2Z9-F1
#
_entry.id   AF-A0ABD0R2Z9-F1
#
_cell.length_a   1.000
_cell.length_b   1.000
_cell.length_c   1.000
_cell.angle_alpha   90.00
_cell.angle_beta   90.00
_cell.angle_gamma   90.00
#
_symmetry.space_group_name_H-M   'P 1'
#
loop_
_entity.id
_entity.type
_entity.pdbx_description
1 polymer ?
#
loop_
_entity_poly.entity_id
_entity_poly.type
_entity_poly.pdbx_seq_one_letter_code
_entity_poly.pdbx_strand_id
1 'polypeptide(L)' 'MSHDGCIPNEVRGGGCYWGPDVTEDFLNRHNLQLVIRSHECKQDGYEFCHNRK' A
#
# COMPACT_ATOMS: atom_id res chain seq x y z
N MET A 1 9.75 7.96 -4.44
CA MET A 1 9.08 7.79 -5.75
C MET A 1 8.22 6.56 -5.63
N SER A 2 6.90 6.72 -5.65
CA SER A 2 5.99 5.57 -5.67
C SER A 2 6.11 4.89 -7.04
N HIS A 3 6.40 3.59 -7.04
CA HIS A 3 6.40 2.78 -8.26
C HIS A 3 4.99 2.26 -8.52
N ASP A 4 4.60 2.13 -9.79
CA ASP A 4 3.29 1.57 -10.17
C ASP A 4 3.36 0.03 -10.19
N GLY A 5 2.24 -0.63 -9.92
CA GLY A 5 2.12 -2.09 -9.92
C GLY A 5 2.68 -2.76 -8.66
N CYS A 6 3.02 -4.05 -8.78
CA CYS A 6 3.55 -4.86 -7.67
C CYS A 6 4.97 -5.34 -7.96
N ILE A 7 5.85 -5.28 -6.95
CA ILE A 7 7.22 -5.82 -7.01
C ILE A 7 7.47 -6.80 -5.86
N PRO A 8 8.32 -7.83 -6.04
CA PRO A 8 8.64 -8.78 -4.97
C PRO A 8 9.17 -8.07 -3.71
N ASN A 9 8.74 -8.53 -2.54
CA ASN A 9 9.26 -8.01 -1.28
C ASN A 9 10.56 -8.74 -0.90
N GLU A 10 11.69 -8.23 -1.39
CA GLU A 10 13.01 -8.81 -1.13
C GLU A 10 13.41 -8.74 0.35
N VAL A 11 12.99 -7.68 1.08
CA VAL A 11 13.33 -7.48 2.50
C VAL A 11 12.68 -8.53 3.39
N ARG A 12 11.44 -8.92 3.09
CA ARG A 12 10.70 -9.93 3.85
C ARG A 12 10.84 -11.34 3.27
N GLY A 13 11.36 -11.48 2.06
CA GLY A 13 11.50 -12.76 1.37
C GLY A 13 10.17 -13.39 0.92
N GLY A 14 9.08 -12.64 0.96
CA GLY A 14 7.73 -13.11 0.64
C GLY A 14 6.71 -11.98 0.54
N GLY A 15 5.72 -12.14 -0.33
CA GLY A 15 4.75 -11.10 -0.66
C GLY A 15 5.30 -10.07 -1.65
N CYS A 16 4.66 -8.90 -1.71
CA CYS A 16 5.05 -7.82 -2.61
C CYS A 16 4.92 -6.45 -1.94
N TYR A 17 5.65 -5.48 -2.47
CA TYR A 17 5.28 -4.08 -2.36
C TYR A 17 4.32 -3.74 -3.51
N TRP A 18 3.41 -2.81 -3.30
CA TRP A 18 2.49 -2.34 -4.34
C TRP A 18 2.44 -0.81 -4.38
N GLY A 19 2.10 -0.30 -5.56
CA GLY A 19 1.96 1.13 -5.84
C GLY A 19 0.61 1.73 -5.46
N PRO A 20 0.50 3.07 -5.54
CA PRO A 20 -0.76 3.79 -5.34
C PRO A 20 -1.83 3.42 -6.37
N ASP A 21 -1.43 3.07 -7.59
CA ASP A 21 -2.30 2.60 -8.67
C ASP A 21 -3.05 1.32 -8.29
N VAL A 22 -2.37 0.37 -7.65
CA VAL A 22 -2.97 -0.89 -7.18
C VAL A 22 -3.97 -0.62 -6.05
N THR A 23 -3.66 0.30 -5.13
CA THR A 23 -4.63 0.72 -4.10
C THR A 23 -5.87 1.36 -4.75
N GLU A 24 -5.69 2.23 -5.75
CA GLU A 24 -6.79 2.89 -6.44
C GLU A 24 -7.69 1.90 -7.20
N ASP A 25 -7.11 0.98 -7.98
CA ASP A 25 -7.88 -0.05 -8.68
C ASP A 25 -8.67 -0.95 -7.71
N PHE A 26 -8.03 -1.39 -6.63
CA PHE A 26 -8.69 -2.21 -5.61
C PHE A 26 -9.88 -1.50 -4.97
N LEU A 27 -9.69 -0.25 -4.53
CA LEU A 27 -10.75 0.52 -3.89
C LEU A 27 -11.92 0.77 -4.85
N ASN A 28 -11.63 1.15 -6.10
CA ASN A 28 -12.65 1.37 -7.13
C ASN A 28 -13.44 0.09 -7.45
N ARG A 29 -12.75 -1.05 -7.58
CA ARG A 29 -13.37 -2.34 -7.87
C ARG A 29 -14.35 -2.79 -6.79
N HIS A 30 -14.07 -2.45 -5.53
CA HIS A 30 -14.85 -2.89 -4.38
C HIS A 30 -15.72 -1.79 -3.77
N ASN A 31 -15.80 -0.61 -4.40
CA ASN A 31 -16.51 0.56 -3.90
C ASN A 31 -16.13 0.91 -2.45
N LEU A 32 -14.83 0.89 -2.17
CA LEU A 32 -14.23 1.22 -0.87
C LEU A 32 -13.54 2.59 -0.95
N GLN A 33 -13.28 3.20 0.21
CA GLN A 33 -12.70 4.55 0.28
C GLN A 33 -11.24 4.58 0.77
N LEU A 34 -10.84 3.59 1.58
CA LEU A 34 -9.57 3.63 2.30
C LEU A 34 -9.08 2.21 2.64
N VAL A 35 -7.79 1.97 2.50
CA VAL A 35 -7.09 0.78 3.02
C VAL A 35 -6.36 1.15 4.32
N ILE A 36 -6.87 0.65 5.45
CA ILE A 36 -6.19 0.74 6.74
C ILE A 36 -5.47 -0.58 6.99
N ARG A 37 -4.15 -0.51 7.20
CA ARG A 37 -3.31 -1.68 7.45
C ARG A 37 -2.26 -1.42 8.52
N SER A 38 -1.69 -2.49 9.05
CA SER A 38 -0.57 -2.47 9.99
C SER A 38 0.63 -3.21 9.35
N HIS A 39 1.48 -3.86 10.16
CA HIS A 39 2.69 -4.64 9.82
C HIS A 39 4.02 -3.88 9.89
N GLU A 40 4.05 -2.60 9.54
CA GLU A 40 5.28 -1.80 9.57
C GLU A 40 5.26 -0.81 10.74
N CYS A 41 6.37 -0.73 11.48
CA CYS A 41 6.53 0.27 12.53
C CYS A 41 6.70 1.66 11.91
N LYS A 42 5.99 2.66 12.44
CA LYS A 42 6.09 4.07 12.05
C LYS A 42 6.41 4.91 13.28
N GLN A 43 7.24 5.92 13.09
CA GLN A 43 7.75 6.76 14.18
C GLN A 43 6.63 7.40 15.01
N ASP A 44 5.60 7.92 14.34
CA ASP A 44 4.46 8.60 14.98
C ASP A 44 3.27 7.64 15.23
N GLY A 45 3.47 6.33 15.07
CA GLY A 45 2.43 5.30 15.20
C GLY A 45 1.50 5.16 13.99
N TYR A 46 1.59 6.05 12.99
CA TYR A 46 0.87 5.96 11.73
C TYR A 46 1.61 6.67 10.58
N GLU A 47 1.21 6.43 9.34
CA GLU A 47 1.66 7.16 8.16
C GLU A 47 0.56 7.13 7.09
N PHE A 48 0.36 8.25 6.39
CA PHE A 48 -0.44 8.24 5.16
C PHE A 48 0.45 7.89 3.96
N CYS A 49 0.05 6.90 3.19
CA CYS A 49 0.65 6.56 1.90
C CYS A 49 -0.40 6.59 0.80
N HIS A 50 0.01 6.34 -0.43
CA HIS A 50 -0.87 6.10 -1.59
C HIS A 50 -1.95 7.18 -1.78
N ASN A 51 -1.54 8.45 -1.74
CA ASN A 51 -2.43 9.61 -1.86
C ASN A 51 -3.54 9.66 -0.78
N ARG A 52 -3.23 9.16 0.43
CA ARG A 52 -4.14 9.06 1.57
C ARG A 52 -5.35 8.13 1.31
N LYS A 53 -5.14 7.09 0.51
CA LYS A 53 -6.10 6.04 0.18
C LYS A 53 -5.65 4.68 0.72
#